data_AF-A0A7X6SXT9-F1
#
_entry.id   AF-A0A7X6SXT9-F1
#
_cell.length_a   1.000
_cell.length_b   1.000
_cell.length_c   1.000
_cell.angle_alpha   90.00
_cell.angle_beta   90.00
_cell.angle_gamma   90.00
#
_symmetry.space_group_name_H-M   'P 1'
#
loop_
_entity.id
_entity.type
_entity.pdbx_description
1 polymer ?
#
loop_
_entity_poly.entity_id
_entity_poly.type
_entity_poly.pdbx_seq_one_letter_code
_entity_poly.pdbx_strand_id
1 'polypeptide(L)' 'SVFEDEGNPLYKKAKEQDLIAGICLACSKVLGVYELNEKSGLKMLADMSGHAGIKDYIRDGYQVISM' A
#
# COMPACT_ATOMS: atom_id res chain seq x y z
N SER A 1 -4.96 -9.19 6.08
CA SER A 1 -5.94 -8.60 5.13
C SER A 1 -6.85 -9.72 4.62
N VAL A 2 -8.02 -9.44 4.02
CA VAL A 2 -8.88 -10.53 3.45
C VAL A 2 -8.08 -11.45 2.51
N PHE A 3 -7.21 -10.86 1.68
CA PHE A 3 -6.33 -11.63 0.78
C PHE A 3 -5.31 -12.51 1.51
N GLU A 4 -4.83 -12.13 2.69
CA GLU A 4 -3.98 -12.99 3.51
C GLU A 4 -4.76 -14.11 4.16
N ASP A 5 -5.94 -13.80 4.70
CA ASP A 5 -6.79 -14.77 5.38
C ASP A 5 -7.25 -15.88 4.42
N GLU A 6 -7.52 -15.52 3.16
CA GLU A 6 -7.88 -16.43 2.09
C GLU A 6 -6.68 -17.11 1.40
N GLY A 7 -5.45 -16.73 1.76
CA GLY A 7 -4.23 -17.28 1.13
C GLY A 7 -4.13 -16.96 -0.36
N ASN A 8 -4.58 -15.78 -0.79
CA ASN A 8 -4.64 -15.41 -2.20
C ASN A 8 -3.24 -15.49 -2.86
N PRO A 9 -3.05 -16.33 -3.89
CA PRO A 9 -1.72 -16.62 -4.43
C PRO A 9 -1.08 -15.41 -5.14
N LEU A 10 -1.88 -14.53 -5.75
CA LEU A 10 -1.37 -13.34 -6.43
C LEU A 10 -0.94 -12.28 -5.43
N TYR A 11 -1.75 -12.04 -4.39
CA TYR A 11 -1.39 -11.12 -3.32
C TYR A 11 -0.10 -11.56 -2.63
N LYS A 12 -0.02 -12.84 -2.26
CA LYS A 12 1.16 -13.40 -1.61
C LYS A 12 2.42 -13.22 -2.46
N LYS A 13 2.34 -13.57 -3.76
CA LYS A 13 3.46 -13.38 -4.70
C LYS A 13 3.86 -11.90 -4.83
N ALA A 14 2.89 -10.98 -4.93
CA ALA A 14 3.19 -9.55 -5.04
C ALA A 14 3.90 -9.02 -3.79
N LYS A 15 3.47 -9.48 -2.60
CA LYS A 15 4.08 -9.11 -1.33
C LYS A 15 5.48 -9.71 -1.15
N GLU A 16 5.68 -10.98 -1.51
CA GLU A 16 6.99 -11.64 -1.46
C GLU A 16 8.00 -11.05 -2.45
N GLN A 17 7.52 -10.49 -3.57
CA GLN A 17 8.35 -9.81 -4.57
C GLN A 17 8.54 -8.31 -4.29
N ASP A 18 8.08 -7.80 -3.14
CA ASP A 18 8.17 -6.39 -2.76
C ASP A 18 7.57 -5.42 -3.80
N LEU A 19 6.52 -5.87 -4.50
CA LEU A 19 5.84 -5.05 -5.53
C LEU A 19 4.85 -4.04 -4.92
N ILE A 20 4.56 -4.15 -3.61
CA ILE A 20 3.60 -3.30 -2.91
C ILE A 20 4.38 -2.29 -2.08
N ALA A 21 4.50 -1.06 -2.59
CA ALA A 21 5.19 0.03 -1.90
C ALA A 21 4.64 0.33 -0.49
N GLY A 22 3.33 0.17 -0.31
CA GLY A 22 2.68 0.40 0.98
C GLY A 22 1.23 0.84 0.86
N ILE A 23 0.70 1.34 1.98
CA ILE A 23 -0.71 1.71 2.18
C ILE A 23 -0.78 3.18 2.58
N CYS A 24 -1.72 3.93 2.02
CA CYS A 24 -1.95 5.32 2.40
C CYS A 24 -2.42 5.44 3.86
N LEU A 25 -1.62 6.11 4.71
CA LEU A 25 -1.88 6.28 6.14
C LEU A 25 -3.21 7.01 6.39
N ALA A 26 -3.40 8.16 5.74
CA ALA A 26 -4.61 8.96 5.90
C ALA A 26 -5.88 8.17 5.51
N CYS A 27 -5.89 7.50 4.36
CA CYS A 27 -7.02 6.67 3.93
C CYS A 27 -7.29 5.54 4.92
N SER A 28 -6.24 4.88 5.43
CA SER A 28 -6.39 3.79 6.38
C SER A 28 -7.07 4.22 7.68
N LYS A 29 -6.76 5.43 8.18
CA LYS A 29 -7.40 5.98 9.38
C LYS A 29 -8.84 6.37 9.11
N VAL A 30 -9.10 7.07 8.01
CA VAL A 30 -10.45 7.53 7.63
C VAL A 30 -11.40 6.34 7.41
N LEU A 31 -10.90 5.25 6.84
CA LEU A 31 -11.68 4.03 6.60
C LEU A 31 -11.77 3.10 7.81
N GLY A 32 -11.15 3.44 8.95
CA GLY A 32 -11.21 2.63 10.18
C GLY A 32 -10.50 1.28 10.10
N VAL A 33 -9.49 1.16 9.23
CA VAL A 33 -8.75 -0.09 8.98
C VAL A 33 -7.25 0.02 9.31
N TYR A 34 -6.87 1.00 10.12
CA TYR A 34 -5.48 1.26 10.51
C TYR A 34 -4.80 0.04 11.13
N GLU A 35 -5.40 -0.56 12.14
CA GLU A 35 -4.82 -1.67 12.90
C GLU A 35 -4.71 -2.94 12.04
N LEU A 36 -5.65 -3.15 11.12
CA LEU A 36 -5.61 -4.27 10.17
C LEU A 36 -4.46 -4.09 9.16
N ASN A 37 -4.28 -2.87 8.66
CA ASN A 37 -3.24 -2.55 7.69
C ASN A 37 -1.85 -2.55 8.35
N GLU A 38 -1.71 -2.07 9.57
CA GLU A 38 -0.45 -2.12 10.33
C GLU A 38 0.00 -3.56 10.56
N LYS A 39 -0.92 -4.48 10.89
CA LYS A 39 -0.64 -5.91 11.06
C LYS A 39 -0.24 -6.63 9.77
N SER A 40 -0.54 -6.06 8.60
CA SER A 40 -0.11 -6.66 7.33
C SER A 40 1.41 -6.58 7.13
N GLY A 41 2.13 -5.75 7.89
CA GLY A 41 3.57 -5.55 7.70
C GLY A 41 3.93 -4.75 6.44
N LEU A 42 2.94 -4.24 5.70
CA LEU A 42 3.17 -3.28 4.62
C LEU A 42 3.46 -1.89 5.21
N LYS A 43 4.29 -1.11 4.52
CA LYS A 43 4.66 0.24 4.97
C LYS A 43 3.44 1.17 4.93
N MET A 44 3.27 1.98 5.97
CA MET A 44 2.31 3.09 5.95
C MET A 44 2.96 4.31 5.28
N LEU A 45 2.43 4.69 4.12
CA LEU A 45 2.90 5.81 3.30
C LEU A 45 2.20 7.11 3.71
N ALA A 46 2.99 8.17 3.88
CA ALA A 46 2.56 9.45 4.43
C ALA A 46 3.35 10.65 3.88
N ASP A 47 4.12 10.44 2.82
CA ASP A 47 5.05 11.39 2.20
C ASP A 47 4.36 12.57 1.50
N MET A 48 3.02 12.56 1.41
CA MET A 48 2.19 13.67 0.92
C MET A 48 1.24 14.16 2.01
N SER A 49 1.76 14.89 3.00
CA SER A 49 0.95 15.45 4.10
C SER A 49 0.07 14.40 4.82
N GLY A 50 0.60 13.20 5.02
CA GLY A 50 -0.14 12.07 5.61
C GLY A 50 -0.81 11.14 4.59
N HIS A 51 -0.88 11.51 3.32
CA HIS A 51 -1.29 10.63 2.22
C HIS A 51 -0.09 9.93 1.58
N ALA A 52 -0.36 8.85 0.85
CA ALA A 52 0.63 8.23 -0.03
C ALA A 52 0.95 9.18 -1.19
N GLY A 53 2.20 9.62 -1.28
CA GLY A 53 2.67 10.40 -2.41
C GLY A 53 3.14 9.50 -3.55
N ILE A 54 3.04 10.03 -4.77
CA ILE A 54 3.50 9.35 -5.99
C ILE A 54 4.66 10.09 -6.66
N LYS A 55 5.08 11.22 -6.10
CA LYS A 55 6.01 12.17 -6.72
C LYS A 55 7.39 11.55 -6.98
N ASP A 56 7.90 10.76 -6.05
CA ASP A 56 9.22 10.16 -6.20
C ASP A 56 9.20 9.06 -7.28
N TYR A 57 8.13 8.27 -7.39
CA TYR A 57 7.98 7.32 -8.51
C TYR A 57 7.96 8.03 -9.87
N ILE A 58 7.27 9.18 -9.97
CA ILE A 58 7.28 9.97 -11.21
C ILE A 58 8.70 10.44 -11.55
N ARG A 59 9.48 10.86 -10.54
CA ARG A 59 10.89 11.26 -10.72
C ARG A 59 11.78 10.10 -11.14
N ASP A 60 11.47 8.91 -10.67
CA ASP A 60 12.16 7.67 -11.02
C ASP A 60 11.74 7.11 -12.41
N GLY A 61 10.87 7.82 -13.13
CA GLY A 61 10.48 7.50 -14.50
C GLY A 61 9.30 6.53 -14.61
N TYR A 62 8.59 6.24 -13.52
CA TYR A 62 7.39 5.43 -13.54
C TYR A 62 6.20 6.20 -14.14
N GLN A 63 5.33 5.47 -14.84
CA GLN A 63 4.09 6.00 -15.37
C GLN A 63 2.93 5.74 -14.39
N VAL A 64 2.14 6.78 -14.12
CA VAL A 64 0.91 6.65 -13.34
C VAL A 64 -0.18 6.03 -14.20
N ILE A 65 -0.77 4.95 -13.72
CA ILE A 65 -1.96 4.32 -14.29
C ILE A 65 -3.09 4.49 -13.27
N SER A 66 -4.18 5.14 -13.65
CA SER A 66 -5.34 5.41 -12.78
C SER A 66 -6.63 5.08 -13.54
N MET A 67 -7.63 4.57 -12.83
CA MET A 67 -8.97 4.24 -13.33
C MET A 67 -10.05 4.95 -12.52
#